data_AF-A0A7C5T3Z9-F1
#
_entry.id   AF-A0A7C5T3Z9-F1
#
_cell.length_a   1.000
_cell.length_b   1.000
_cell.length_c   1.000
_cell.angle_alpha   90.00
_cell.angle_beta   90.00
_cell.angle_gamma   90.00
#
_symmetry.space_group_name_H-M   'P 1'
#
loop_
_entity.id
_entity.type
_entity.pdbx_description
1 polymer ?
#
loop_
_entity_poly.entity_id
_entity_poly.type
_entity_poly.pdbx_seq_one_letter_code
_entity_poly.pdbx_strand_id
1 'polypeptide(L)'
;MNNWLIFAIALAVTAGVLLATIATGTYGKEPVYKPYWEDPNKRNTILANASSVGILAQRGPQGVVVVGYRDQLNATYRTELLAVLNELLKTAEGYTVYLAPWATDNATKRYLALLYDGQLTLSDYLQGKVVSGMATSPKIDLAWRLANMTAYAYGSYRPLGGAAVAQIPPIYVAIFRNDTAYVVYEPFTLGRDSTFTDWFHWVKTAFENLKSGQGKVTP
;
A
#
# COMPACT_ATOMS: atom_id res chain seq x y z
N MET A 1 17.88 -19.23 -43.46
CA MET A 1 16.49 -19.36 -42.95
C MET A 1 16.11 -18.11 -42.16
N ASN A 2 15.26 -17.28 -42.77
CA ASN A 2 14.27 -16.34 -42.21
C ASN A 2 14.37 -15.77 -40.76
N ASN A 3 15.48 -15.11 -40.41
CA ASN A 3 15.52 -14.23 -39.21
C ASN A 3 14.44 -13.13 -39.25
N TRP A 4 14.04 -12.69 -40.44
CA TRP A 4 12.96 -11.73 -40.64
C TRP A 4 11.58 -12.25 -40.24
N LEU A 5 11.30 -13.54 -40.46
CA LEU A 5 10.02 -14.15 -40.08
C LEU A 5 9.91 -14.30 -38.56
N ILE A 6 11.01 -14.63 -37.89
CA ILE A 6 11.08 -14.73 -36.42
C ILE A 6 10.90 -13.34 -35.79
N PHE A 7 11.54 -12.30 -36.34
CA PHE A 7 11.34 -10.92 -35.89
C PHE A 7 9.90 -10.44 -36.07
N ALA A 8 9.27 -10.74 -37.21
CA ALA A 8 7.89 -10.35 -37.47
C ALA A 8 6.90 -11.04 -36.52
N ILE A 9 7.11 -12.33 -36.21
CA ILE A 9 6.29 -13.07 -35.25
C ILE A 9 6.51 -12.54 -33.83
N ALA A 10 7.76 -12.30 -33.43
CA ALA A 10 8.07 -11.72 -32.12
C ALA A 10 7.41 -10.34 -31.95
N LEU A 11 7.52 -9.46 -32.96
CA LEU A 11 6.90 -8.14 -32.95
C LEU A 11 5.37 -8.23 -32.89
N ALA A 12 4.76 -9.15 -33.62
CA ALA A 12 3.31 -9.36 -33.62
C ALA A 12 2.80 -9.92 -32.27
N VAL A 13 3.57 -10.80 -31.61
CA VAL A 13 3.26 -11.29 -30.26
C VAL A 13 3.40 -10.15 -29.24
N THR A 14 4.48 -9.36 -29.30
CA THR A 14 4.67 -8.23 -28.39
C THR A 14 3.61 -7.15 -28.59
N ALA A 15 3.27 -6.83 -29.83
CA ALA A 15 2.20 -5.88 -30.16
C ALA A 15 0.81 -6.44 -29.78
N GLY A 16 0.56 -7.73 -29.97
CA GLY A 16 -0.69 -8.39 -29.58
C GLY A 16 -0.90 -8.40 -28.07
N VAL A 17 0.16 -8.69 -27.29
CA VAL A 17 0.13 -8.57 -25.83
C VAL A 17 -0.08 -7.11 -25.45
N LEU A 18 0.68 -6.17 -26.00
CA LEU A 18 0.57 -4.74 -25.69
C LEU A 18 -0.84 -4.20 -26.00
N LEU A 19 -1.40 -4.52 -27.15
CA LEU A 19 -2.75 -4.12 -27.57
C LEU A 19 -3.83 -4.80 -26.73
N ALA A 20 -3.68 -6.08 -26.37
CA ALA A 20 -4.58 -6.74 -25.42
C ALA A 20 -4.50 -6.10 -24.04
N THR A 21 -3.32 -5.64 -23.61
CA THR A 21 -3.12 -4.96 -22.32
C THR A 21 -3.73 -3.55 -22.32
N ILE A 22 -3.62 -2.83 -23.43
CA ILE A 22 -4.26 -1.51 -23.63
C ILE A 22 -5.79 -1.67 -23.74
N ALA A 23 -6.27 -2.65 -24.51
CA ALA A 23 -7.70 -2.89 -24.74
C ALA A 23 -8.43 -3.45 -23.51
N THR A 24 -7.74 -4.21 -22.65
CA THR A 24 -8.29 -4.68 -21.36
C THR A 24 -8.28 -3.60 -20.28
N GLY A 25 -7.70 -2.43 -20.54
CA GLY A 25 -7.63 -1.34 -19.57
C GLY A 25 -6.84 -1.70 -18.30
N THR A 26 -5.90 -2.65 -18.39
CA THR A 26 -5.13 -3.14 -17.23
C THR A 26 -4.26 -2.05 -16.58
N TYR A 27 -3.97 -0.96 -17.32
CA TYR A 27 -3.30 0.25 -16.82
C TYR A 27 -4.20 1.49 -16.77
N GLY A 28 -5.48 1.37 -17.13
CA GLY A 28 -6.47 2.44 -17.06
C GLY A 28 -6.95 2.63 -15.62
N LYS A 29 -6.13 3.28 -14.77
CA LYS A 29 -6.52 3.68 -13.43
C LYS A 29 -7.31 4.99 -13.48
N GLU A 30 -8.61 4.91 -13.75
CA GLU A 30 -9.50 6.00 -13.36
C GLU A 30 -10.18 5.64 -12.03
N PRO A 31 -10.08 6.51 -11.00
CA PRO A 31 -10.77 6.27 -9.75
C PRO A 31 -12.28 6.22 -10.02
N VAL A 32 -12.94 5.19 -9.49
CA VAL A 32 -14.38 4.94 -9.68
C VAL A 32 -15.24 6.14 -9.29
N TYR A 33 -14.74 6.96 -8.36
CA TYR A 33 -15.31 8.24 -7.97
C TYR A 33 -14.28 9.34 -8.21
N LYS A 34 -14.62 10.32 -9.05
CA LYS A 34 -13.92 11.60 -9.11
C LYS A 34 -14.80 12.66 -8.44
N PRO A 35 -14.30 13.36 -7.41
CA PRO A 35 -13.01 13.16 -6.75
C PRO A 35 -13.11 12.19 -5.58
N TYR A 36 -12.23 11.17 -5.52
CA TYR A 36 -12.21 10.18 -4.42
C TYR A 36 -11.89 10.80 -3.05
N TRP A 37 -11.36 12.03 -3.04
CA TRP A 37 -11.10 12.83 -1.84
C TRP A 37 -12.32 13.63 -1.34
N GLU A 38 -13.44 13.62 -2.04
CA GLU A 38 -14.70 14.25 -1.61
C GLU A 38 -15.59 13.33 -0.78
N ASP A 39 -15.07 12.20 -0.29
CA ASP A 39 -15.78 11.30 0.63
C ASP A 39 -15.22 11.39 2.07
N PRO A 40 -15.60 12.43 2.85
CA PRO A 40 -15.19 12.58 4.25
C PRO A 40 -15.56 11.39 5.13
N ASN A 41 -16.66 10.70 4.82
CA ASN A 41 -17.12 9.57 5.61
C ASN A 41 -16.16 8.38 5.48
N LYS A 42 -15.73 8.05 4.26
CA LYS A 42 -14.70 7.02 4.04
C LYS A 42 -13.36 7.41 4.67
N ARG A 43 -12.93 8.67 4.50
CA ARG A 43 -11.72 9.19 5.14
C ARG A 43 -11.77 8.97 6.65
N ASN A 44 -12.82 9.43 7.32
CA ASN A 44 -12.97 9.31 8.76
C ASN A 44 -13.04 7.86 9.22
N THR A 45 -13.73 7.00 8.46
CA THR A 45 -13.80 5.56 8.75
C THR A 45 -12.43 4.89 8.67
N ILE A 46 -11.64 5.19 7.63
CA ILE A 46 -10.28 4.66 7.45
C ILE A 46 -9.37 5.15 8.57
N LEU A 47 -9.40 6.44 8.90
CA LEU A 47 -8.60 7.03 9.98
C LEU A 47 -8.95 6.42 11.35
N ALA A 48 -10.25 6.27 11.65
CA ALA A 48 -10.71 5.65 12.90
C ALA A 48 -10.25 4.19 12.99
N ASN A 49 -10.43 3.40 11.93
CA ASN A 49 -9.99 2.02 11.88
C ASN A 49 -8.46 1.90 11.98
N ALA A 50 -7.70 2.75 11.30
CA ALA A 50 -6.25 2.78 11.40
C ALA A 50 -5.79 3.04 12.84
N SER A 51 -6.42 3.99 13.53
CA SER A 51 -6.07 4.31 14.93
C SER A 51 -6.40 3.21 15.94
N SER A 52 -7.44 2.41 15.66
CA SER A 52 -7.88 1.31 16.54
C SER A 52 -7.11 0.00 16.28
N VAL A 53 -6.85 -0.28 15.00
CA VAL A 53 -6.27 -1.55 14.55
C VAL A 53 -4.75 -1.46 14.43
N GLY A 54 -4.24 -0.38 13.85
CA GLY A 54 -2.82 -0.23 13.52
C GLY A 54 -1.92 -0.08 14.74
N ILE A 55 -0.67 -0.50 14.56
CA ILE A 55 0.41 -0.25 15.51
C ILE A 55 0.86 1.19 15.30
N LEU A 56 0.80 1.99 16.35
CA LEU A 56 1.30 3.36 16.33
C LEU A 56 2.83 3.35 16.28
N ALA A 57 3.41 3.74 15.15
CA ALA A 57 4.86 3.74 14.95
C ALA A 57 5.51 5.07 15.34
N GLN A 58 4.82 6.19 15.09
CA GLN A 58 5.27 7.53 15.46
C GLN A 58 4.08 8.49 15.52
N ARG A 59 4.26 9.62 16.21
CA ARG A 59 3.28 10.71 16.31
C ARG A 59 3.83 11.98 15.67
N GLY A 60 2.95 12.73 15.04
CA GLY A 60 3.29 14.05 14.50
C GLY A 60 2.07 14.87 14.08
N PRO A 61 2.22 16.20 13.97
CA PRO A 61 1.10 17.12 13.78
C PRO A 61 0.67 17.32 12.32
N GLN A 62 1.43 16.83 11.34
CA GLN A 62 1.18 17.14 9.92
C GLN A 62 -0.02 16.39 9.34
N GLY A 63 -0.38 15.26 9.95
CA GLY A 63 -1.46 14.40 9.50
C GLY A 63 -1.26 12.95 9.94
N VAL A 64 -1.96 12.06 9.25
CA VAL A 64 -1.94 10.62 9.51
C VAL A 64 -1.49 9.87 8.25
N VAL A 65 -0.59 8.93 8.42
CA VAL A 65 -0.14 8.01 7.38
C VAL A 65 -0.56 6.61 7.78
N VAL A 66 -1.31 5.95 6.91
CA VAL A 66 -1.73 4.56 7.09
C VAL A 66 -0.91 3.70 6.14
N VAL A 67 -0.14 2.77 6.69
CA VAL A 67 0.66 1.83 5.91
C VAL A 67 0.11 0.44 6.15
N GLY A 68 -0.51 -0.14 5.14
CA GLY A 68 -0.94 -1.53 5.17
C GLY A 68 -0.02 -2.38 4.33
N TYR A 69 0.39 -3.53 4.86
CA TYR A 69 1.20 -4.48 4.12
C TYR A 69 0.98 -5.92 4.57
N ARG A 70 1.20 -6.85 3.64
CA ARG A 70 1.23 -8.27 3.91
C ARG A 70 2.64 -8.67 4.34
N ASP A 71 2.79 -9.17 5.56
CA ASP A 71 4.02 -9.82 6.01
C ASP A 71 3.93 -11.33 5.74
N GLN A 72 5.08 -11.95 5.57
CA GLN A 72 5.25 -13.39 5.47
C GLN A 72 6.66 -13.75 5.91
N LEU A 73 6.80 -14.44 7.06
CA LEU A 73 8.09 -14.69 7.71
C LEU A 73 9.14 -15.32 6.78
N ASN A 74 8.71 -16.24 5.92
CA ASN A 74 9.58 -17.02 5.04
C ASN A 74 9.68 -16.42 3.62
N ALA A 75 9.16 -15.22 3.38
CA ALA A 75 9.27 -14.59 2.07
C ALA A 75 10.69 -14.06 1.83
N THR A 76 11.22 -14.31 0.63
CA THR A 76 12.55 -13.83 0.21
C THR A 76 12.66 -12.31 0.21
N TYR A 77 11.55 -11.61 -0.04
CA TYR A 77 11.47 -10.15 -0.05
C TYR A 77 11.33 -9.53 1.36
N ARG A 78 11.17 -10.32 2.43
CA ARG A 78 10.81 -9.79 3.75
C ARG A 78 11.84 -8.79 4.29
N THR A 79 13.12 -9.07 4.11
CA THR A 79 14.20 -8.16 4.54
C THR A 79 14.08 -6.81 3.84
N GLU A 80 13.80 -6.81 2.55
CA GLU A 80 13.60 -5.58 1.77
C GLU A 80 12.36 -4.81 2.24
N LEU A 81 11.24 -5.52 2.46
CA LEU A 81 10.01 -4.93 2.99
C LEU A 81 10.27 -4.19 4.31
N LEU A 82 10.94 -4.84 5.27
CA LEU A 82 11.23 -4.24 6.58
C LEU A 82 12.20 -3.05 6.47
N ALA A 83 13.19 -3.12 5.57
CA ALA A 83 14.08 -1.99 5.28
C ALA A 83 13.29 -0.79 4.72
N VAL A 84 12.40 -1.02 3.76
CA VAL A 84 11.55 0.03 3.18
C VAL A 84 10.61 0.63 4.24
N LEU A 85 10.04 -0.17 5.14
CA LEU A 85 9.22 0.35 6.24
C LEU A 85 10.03 1.27 7.18
N ASN A 86 11.28 0.91 7.51
CA ASN A 86 12.15 1.79 8.30
C ASN A 86 12.41 3.13 7.59
N GLU A 87 12.71 3.09 6.30
CA GLU A 87 12.94 4.30 5.50
C GLU A 87 11.67 5.14 5.33
N LEU A 88 10.51 4.50 5.24
CA LEU A 88 9.21 5.16 5.21
C LEU A 88 8.97 5.94 6.49
N LEU A 89 9.22 5.35 7.67
CA LEU A 89 9.06 6.05 8.95
C LEU A 89 9.93 7.32 9.02
N LYS A 90 11.19 7.24 8.56
CA LYS A 90 12.07 8.42 8.43
C LYS A 90 11.50 9.46 7.47
N THR A 91 10.99 9.02 6.31
CA THR A 91 10.42 9.92 5.29
C THR A 91 9.15 10.62 5.79
N ALA A 92 8.35 9.91 6.58
CA ALA A 92 7.10 10.38 7.17
C ALA A 92 7.31 11.16 8.48
N GLU A 93 8.54 11.56 8.82
CA GLU A 93 8.80 12.38 10.01
C GLU A 93 7.88 13.60 10.07
N GLY A 94 7.27 13.83 11.25
CA GLY A 94 6.25 14.86 11.45
C GLY A 94 4.81 14.41 11.20
N TYR A 95 4.59 13.19 10.69
CA TYR A 95 3.26 12.55 10.61
C TYR A 95 3.05 11.54 11.73
N THR A 96 1.78 11.34 12.10
CA THR A 96 1.37 10.17 12.87
C THR A 96 1.28 8.96 11.94
N VAL A 97 2.02 7.88 12.20
CA VAL A 97 2.05 6.70 11.32
C VAL A 97 1.44 5.49 12.02
N TYR A 98 0.49 4.85 11.36
CA TYR A 98 -0.06 3.56 11.75
C TYR A 98 0.40 2.48 10.77
N LEU A 99 1.09 1.47 11.29
CA LEU A 99 1.45 0.27 10.56
C LEU A 99 0.38 -0.80 10.81
N ALA A 100 -0.18 -1.36 9.73
CA ALA A 100 -1.22 -2.37 9.79
C ALA A 100 -0.76 -3.64 9.03
N PRO A 101 0.20 -4.41 9.57
CA PRO A 101 0.58 -5.69 8.99
C PRO A 101 -0.58 -6.69 9.05
N TRP A 102 -0.75 -7.46 7.99
CA TRP A 102 -1.58 -8.67 8.00
C TRP A 102 -0.82 -9.87 7.44
N ALA A 103 -1.35 -11.06 7.67
CA ALA A 103 -0.82 -12.29 7.13
C ALA A 103 -1.94 -13.27 6.76
N THR A 104 -1.64 -14.19 5.85
CA THR A 104 -2.57 -15.25 5.43
C THR A 104 -2.21 -16.61 6.04
N ASP A 105 -0.93 -16.86 6.32
CA ASP A 105 -0.47 -18.12 6.91
C ASP A 105 -0.47 -18.07 8.45
N ASN A 106 -0.74 -19.22 9.08
CA ASN A 106 -0.91 -19.30 10.54
C ASN A 106 0.36 -18.95 11.32
N ALA A 107 1.54 -19.25 10.79
CA ALA A 107 2.81 -18.99 11.47
C ALA A 107 3.05 -17.48 11.57
N THR A 108 2.94 -16.76 10.45
CA THR A 108 3.07 -15.31 10.42
C THR A 108 1.93 -14.64 11.20
N LYS A 109 0.69 -15.15 11.15
CA LYS A 109 -0.41 -14.62 11.99
C LYS A 109 -0.06 -14.67 13.48
N ARG A 110 0.45 -15.80 13.99
CA ARG A 110 0.87 -15.92 15.40
C ARG A 110 1.98 -14.93 15.75
N TYR A 111 2.97 -14.78 14.86
CA TYR A 111 4.05 -13.83 15.04
C TYR A 111 3.57 -12.37 15.06
N LEU A 112 2.70 -11.98 14.13
CA LEU A 112 2.09 -10.64 14.12
C LEU A 112 1.19 -10.40 15.34
N ALA A 113 0.57 -11.43 15.91
CA ALA A 113 -0.20 -11.30 17.14
C ALA A 113 0.71 -10.86 18.31
N LEU A 114 1.93 -11.39 18.40
CA LEU A 114 2.92 -10.95 19.40
C LEU A 114 3.22 -9.45 19.25
N LEU A 115 3.29 -8.95 18.01
CA LEU A 115 3.50 -7.53 17.73
C LEU A 115 2.28 -6.68 18.15
N TYR A 116 1.07 -7.10 17.77
CA TYR A 116 -0.16 -6.38 18.13
C TYR A 116 -0.44 -6.36 19.63
N ASP A 117 -0.03 -7.41 20.35
CA ASP A 117 -0.22 -7.55 21.79
C ASP A 117 0.96 -6.95 22.60
N GLY A 118 1.97 -6.38 21.93
CA GLY A 118 3.11 -5.70 22.54
C GLY A 118 4.19 -6.64 23.11
N GLN A 119 4.08 -7.94 22.88
CA GLN A 119 5.09 -8.94 23.29
C GLN A 119 6.34 -8.91 22.37
N LEU A 120 6.17 -8.46 21.13
CA LEU A 120 7.25 -8.09 20.23
C LEU A 120 7.22 -6.58 20.03
N THR A 121 8.32 -5.89 20.30
CA THR A 121 8.39 -4.45 20.08
C THR A 121 8.44 -4.14 18.59
N LEU A 122 7.95 -2.95 18.21
CA LEU A 122 8.00 -2.53 16.81
C LEU A 122 9.45 -2.43 16.28
N SER A 123 10.39 -1.95 17.10
CA SER A 123 11.80 -1.89 16.73
C SER A 123 12.39 -3.26 16.44
N ASP A 124 12.15 -4.23 17.33
CA ASP A 124 12.60 -5.61 17.14
C ASP A 124 12.00 -6.24 15.87
N TYR A 125 10.70 -5.99 15.65
CA TYR A 125 9.99 -6.44 14.45
C TYR A 125 10.61 -5.87 13.17
N LEU A 126 10.85 -4.56 13.11
CA LEU A 126 11.42 -3.88 11.95
C LEU A 126 12.91 -4.23 11.70
N GLN A 127 13.61 -4.75 12.72
CA GLN A 127 14.94 -5.34 12.57
C GLN A 127 14.90 -6.82 12.12
N GLY A 128 13.71 -7.38 11.94
CA GLY A 128 13.51 -8.74 11.47
C GLY A 128 13.61 -9.82 12.56
N LYS A 129 13.65 -9.43 13.85
CA LYS A 129 13.74 -10.38 14.96
C LYS A 129 12.57 -11.33 14.97
N VAL A 130 12.85 -12.64 14.93
CA VAL A 130 11.83 -13.69 15.03
C VAL A 130 11.83 -14.23 16.44
N VAL A 131 10.66 -14.24 17.06
CA VAL A 131 10.43 -14.82 18.39
C VAL A 131 9.30 -15.85 18.29
N SER A 132 9.39 -16.90 19.09
CA SER A 132 8.33 -17.90 19.20
C SER A 132 7.35 -17.50 20.29
N GLY A 133 6.07 -17.75 20.04
CA GLY A 133 5.00 -17.48 21.00
C GLY A 133 3.67 -18.02 20.49
N MET A 134 2.75 -18.26 21.41
CA MET A 134 1.38 -18.63 21.08
C MET A 134 0.48 -17.43 21.40
N ALA A 135 0.31 -16.54 20.42
CA ALA A 135 -0.62 -15.43 20.50
C ALA A 135 -1.59 -15.44 19.32
N THR A 136 -2.76 -14.85 19.54
CA THR A 136 -3.80 -14.67 18.54
C THR A 136 -4.38 -13.27 18.72
N SER A 137 -4.48 -12.51 17.63
CA SER A 137 -5.02 -11.16 17.70
C SER A 137 -6.04 -10.94 16.57
N PRO A 138 -7.29 -10.51 16.88
CA PRO A 138 -8.27 -10.20 15.84
C PRO A 138 -7.84 -9.00 14.98
N LYS A 139 -6.87 -8.19 15.47
CA LYS A 139 -6.31 -7.05 14.75
C LYS A 139 -5.70 -7.42 13.41
N ILE A 140 -5.21 -8.65 13.24
CA ILE A 140 -4.62 -9.11 11.97
C ILE A 140 -5.68 -9.18 10.87
N ASP A 141 -6.84 -9.76 11.16
CA ASP A 141 -7.94 -9.85 10.19
C ASP A 141 -8.58 -8.46 9.98
N LEU A 142 -8.63 -7.63 11.02
CA LEU A 142 -9.06 -6.23 10.91
C LEU A 142 -8.10 -5.39 10.04
N ALA A 143 -6.79 -5.63 10.11
CA ALA A 143 -5.80 -4.96 9.28
C ALA A 143 -5.98 -5.31 7.79
N TRP A 144 -6.28 -6.58 7.49
CA TRP A 144 -6.65 -7.00 6.14
C TRP A 144 -7.96 -6.34 5.65
N ARG A 145 -8.95 -6.16 6.53
CA ARG A 145 -10.19 -5.42 6.20
C ARG A 145 -9.91 -3.94 5.96
N LEU A 146 -9.04 -3.31 6.75
CA LEU A 146 -8.59 -1.93 6.54
C LEU A 146 -7.88 -1.77 5.19
N ALA A 147 -7.04 -2.75 4.82
CA ALA A 147 -6.38 -2.80 3.52
C ALA A 147 -7.38 -2.87 2.36
N ASN A 148 -8.38 -3.75 2.45
CA ASN A 148 -9.48 -3.80 1.49
C ASN A 148 -10.19 -2.46 1.40
N MET A 149 -10.66 -1.93 2.52
CA MET A 149 -11.41 -0.68 2.56
C MET A 149 -10.66 0.47 1.90
N THR A 150 -9.37 0.60 2.21
CA THR A 150 -8.51 1.63 1.64
C THR A 150 -8.29 1.42 0.14
N ALA A 151 -8.01 0.19 -0.29
CA ALA A 151 -7.85 -0.15 -1.70
C ALA A 151 -9.14 0.08 -2.50
N TYR A 152 -10.31 -0.27 -1.95
CA TYR A 152 -11.59 0.02 -2.60
C TYR A 152 -11.87 1.53 -2.68
N ALA A 153 -11.53 2.29 -1.64
CA ALA A 153 -11.77 3.73 -1.60
C ALA A 153 -10.87 4.51 -2.59
N TYR A 154 -9.59 4.16 -2.67
CA TYR A 154 -8.58 4.99 -3.34
C TYR A 154 -7.79 4.28 -4.44
N GLY A 155 -7.86 2.95 -4.53
CA GLY A 155 -7.12 2.13 -5.48
C GLY A 155 -7.99 1.36 -6.48
N SER A 156 -9.32 1.46 -6.39
CA SER A 156 -10.22 0.75 -7.29
C SER A 156 -10.24 1.41 -8.67
N TYR A 157 -10.19 0.57 -9.71
CA TYR A 157 -10.35 0.98 -11.09
C TYR A 157 -11.55 0.24 -11.70
N ARG A 158 -12.15 0.87 -12.71
CA ARG A 158 -13.25 0.27 -13.47
C ARG A 158 -12.73 -0.15 -14.86
N PRO A 159 -12.58 -1.46 -15.16
CA PRO A 159 -12.36 -1.89 -16.53
C PRO A 159 -13.57 -1.52 -17.41
N LEU A 160 -13.33 -1.20 -18.68
CA LEU A 160 -14.38 -0.81 -19.64
C LEU A 160 -15.52 -1.85 -19.65
N GLY A 161 -16.74 -1.41 -19.34
CA GLY A 161 -17.94 -2.27 -19.31
C GLY A 161 -18.05 -3.22 -18.11
N GLY A 162 -17.10 -3.20 -17.18
CA GLY A 162 -17.06 -4.10 -16.02
C GLY A 162 -17.48 -3.48 -14.69
N ALA A 163 -17.57 -4.35 -13.68
CA ALA A 163 -17.67 -3.95 -12.27
C ALA A 163 -16.30 -3.47 -11.76
N ALA A 164 -16.30 -2.60 -10.75
CA ALA A 164 -15.07 -2.18 -10.09
C ALA A 164 -14.36 -3.39 -9.45
N VAL A 165 -13.06 -3.52 -9.69
CA VAL A 165 -12.23 -4.54 -9.07
C VAL A 165 -11.17 -3.85 -8.23
N ALA A 166 -11.08 -4.18 -6.94
CA ALA A 166 -9.96 -3.78 -6.11
C ALA A 166 -9.03 -4.97 -5.89
N GLN A 167 -7.76 -4.78 -6.24
CA GLN A 167 -6.70 -5.69 -5.85
C GLN A 167 -6.04 -5.12 -4.59
N ILE A 168 -5.94 -5.92 -3.53
CA ILE A 168 -5.20 -5.54 -2.34
C ILE A 168 -3.71 -5.68 -2.67
N PRO A 169 -2.95 -4.58 -2.73
CA PRO A 169 -1.53 -4.68 -3.03
C PRO A 169 -0.78 -5.32 -1.85
N PRO A 170 0.40 -5.91 -2.09
CA PRO A 170 1.25 -6.44 -1.02
C PRO A 170 1.67 -5.37 -0.02
N ILE A 171 1.75 -4.10 -0.44
CA ILE A 171 1.97 -2.92 0.40
C ILE A 171 1.28 -1.70 -0.22
N TYR A 172 0.83 -0.78 0.62
CA TYR A 172 0.38 0.56 0.21
C TYR A 172 0.63 1.60 1.30
N VAL A 173 0.59 2.88 0.90
CA VAL A 173 0.55 4.03 1.80
C VAL A 173 -0.65 4.90 1.46
N ALA A 174 -1.41 5.30 2.47
CA ALA A 174 -2.42 6.37 2.38
C ALA A 174 -2.02 7.54 3.28
N ILE A 175 -1.82 8.72 2.70
CA ILE A 175 -1.36 9.94 3.39
C ILE A 175 -2.52 10.91 3.50
N PHE A 176 -2.91 11.21 4.73
CA PHE A 176 -3.96 12.15 5.08
C PHE A 176 -3.34 13.37 5.75
N ARG A 177 -3.46 14.53 5.15
CA ARG A 177 -2.99 15.78 5.77
C ARG A 177 -4.09 16.50 6.52
N ASN A 178 -3.70 17.26 7.52
CA ASN A 178 -4.64 18.06 8.32
C ASN A 178 -5.12 19.32 7.60
N ASP A 179 -4.34 19.86 6.66
CA ASP A 179 -4.61 21.12 5.96
C ASP A 179 -5.19 20.94 4.54
N THR A 180 -5.49 19.71 4.12
CA THR A 180 -6.17 19.44 2.84
C THR A 180 -7.16 18.29 2.96
N ALA A 181 -8.21 18.34 2.14
CA ALA A 181 -9.18 17.26 1.97
C ALA A 181 -8.59 16.09 1.17
N TYR A 182 -7.58 16.35 0.32
CA TYR A 182 -6.95 15.37 -0.56
C TYR A 182 -6.20 14.28 0.20
N VAL A 183 -6.25 13.05 -0.34
CA VAL A 183 -5.54 11.88 0.17
C VAL A 183 -4.60 11.38 -0.93
N VAL A 184 -3.33 11.17 -0.59
CA VAL A 184 -2.40 10.48 -1.50
C VAL A 184 -2.44 9.00 -1.21
N TYR A 185 -2.67 8.17 -2.23
CA TYR A 185 -2.65 6.72 -2.12
C TYR A 185 -1.62 6.13 -3.09
N GLU A 186 -0.57 5.51 -2.53
CA GLU A 186 0.52 4.89 -3.30
C GLU A 186 0.57 3.38 -3.05
N PRO A 187 -0.10 2.57 -3.87
CA PRO A 187 -0.05 1.10 -3.79
C PRO A 187 1.12 0.52 -4.59
N PHE A 188 1.62 -0.63 -4.18
CA PHE A 188 2.50 -1.45 -5.03
C PHE A 188 1.74 -1.90 -6.28
N THR A 189 2.28 -1.61 -7.45
CA THR A 189 1.66 -1.83 -8.76
C THR A 189 2.53 -2.75 -9.60
N LEU A 190 2.02 -3.95 -9.90
CA LEU A 190 2.68 -4.90 -10.81
C LEU A 190 2.95 -4.25 -12.17
N GLY A 191 4.16 -4.44 -12.70
CA GLY A 191 4.61 -3.84 -13.97
C GLY A 191 5.21 -2.44 -13.84
N ARG A 192 4.78 -1.63 -12.85
CA ARG A 192 5.46 -0.36 -12.49
C ARG A 192 6.58 -0.61 -11.49
N ASP A 193 6.29 -1.40 -10.47
CA ASP A 193 7.16 -1.62 -9.33
C ASP A 193 7.74 -3.04 -9.41
N SER A 194 9.08 -3.12 -9.53
CA SER A 194 9.77 -4.42 -9.59
C SER A 194 10.19 -4.92 -8.21
N THR A 195 10.42 -3.98 -7.28
CA THR A 195 10.80 -4.22 -5.88
C THR A 195 10.09 -3.23 -4.94
N PHE A 196 10.10 -3.48 -3.63
CA PHE A 196 9.52 -2.52 -2.67
C PHE A 196 10.32 -1.21 -2.64
N THR A 197 11.62 -1.28 -2.91
CA THR A 197 12.50 -0.12 -3.01
C THR A 197 12.10 0.77 -4.18
N ASP A 198 11.79 0.18 -5.34
CA ASP A 198 11.29 0.92 -6.51
C ASP A 198 9.93 1.57 -6.22
N TRP A 199 9.02 0.82 -5.60
CA TRP A 199 7.73 1.35 -5.16
C TRP A 199 7.91 2.54 -4.20
N PHE A 200 8.85 2.42 -3.26
CA PHE A 200 9.09 3.44 -2.25
C PHE A 200 9.60 4.78 -2.82
N HIS A 201 10.22 4.76 -4.01
CA HIS A 201 10.57 5.98 -4.72
C HIS A 201 9.33 6.86 -4.98
N TRP A 202 8.19 6.26 -5.33
CA TRP A 202 6.93 6.99 -5.54
C TRP A 202 6.36 7.55 -4.24
N VAL A 203 6.51 6.82 -3.14
CA VAL A 203 6.10 7.29 -1.80
C VAL A 203 6.91 8.52 -1.39
N LYS A 204 8.22 8.54 -1.64
CA LYS A 204 9.06 9.74 -1.38
C LYS A 204 8.57 10.94 -2.18
N THR A 205 8.37 10.76 -3.48
CA THR A 205 7.84 11.79 -4.37
C THR A 205 6.49 12.32 -3.89
N ALA A 206 5.59 11.44 -3.40
CA ALA A 206 4.32 11.84 -2.81
C ALA A 206 4.51 12.77 -1.61
N PHE A 207 5.40 12.44 -0.66
CA PHE A 207 5.69 13.31 0.47
C PHE A 207 6.32 14.65 0.05
N GLU A 208 7.20 14.66 -0.95
CA GLU A 208 7.82 15.87 -1.49
C GLU A 208 6.79 16.79 -2.17
N ASN A 209 5.90 16.24 -2.99
CA ASN A 209 4.82 16.98 -3.64
C ASN A 209 3.85 17.58 -2.63
N LEU A 210 3.56 16.84 -1.56
CA LEU A 210 2.79 17.38 -0.45
C LEU A 210 3.52 18.57 0.18
N LYS A 211 4.82 18.45 0.50
CA LYS A 211 5.61 19.56 1.08
C LYS A 211 5.61 20.81 0.21
N SER A 212 5.68 20.67 -1.12
CA SER A 212 5.69 21.78 -2.08
C SER A 212 4.33 22.47 -2.26
N GLY A 213 3.26 21.98 -1.60
CA GLY A 213 1.94 22.62 -1.61
C GLY A 213 1.09 22.24 -2.82
N GLN A 214 1.51 21.28 -3.65
CA GLN A 214 0.61 20.69 -4.65
C GLN A 214 -0.58 20.03 -3.93
N GLY A 215 -1.80 20.46 -4.26
CA GLY A 215 -3.03 20.01 -3.62
C GLY A 215 -3.56 20.90 -2.48
N LYS A 216 -2.93 22.06 -2.21
CA LYS A 216 -3.61 23.13 -1.47
C LYS A 216 -4.68 23.74 -2.38
N VAL A 217 -5.94 23.54 -2.02
CA VAL A 217 -7.02 24.41 -2.51
C VAL A 217 -6.77 25.76 -1.84
N THR A 218 -6.28 26.73 -2.60
CA THR A 218 -6.16 28.10 -2.10
C THR A 218 -7.59 28.63 -1.90
N PRO A 219 -7.92 29.31 -0.80
CA PRO A 219 -9.24 29.92 -0.62
C PRO A 219 -9.61 30.87 -1.75
#